data_AF-A0A1H1AB15-F1
#
_entry.id   AF-A0A1H1AB15-F1
#
_cell.length_a   1.000
_cell.length_b   1.000
_cell.length_c   1.000
_cell.angle_alpha   90.00
_cell.angle_beta   90.00
_cell.angle_gamma   90.00
#
_symmetry.space_group_name_H-M   'P 1'
#
loop_
_entity.id
_entity.type
_entity.pdbx_description
1 polymer ?
#
loop_
_entity_poly.entity_id
_entity_poly.type
_entity_poly.pdbx_seq_one_letter_code
_entity_poly.pdbx_strand_id
1 'polypeptide(L)' 'MATPLLLPLLNWARKLRYPTLFKITAALFAITLFIPDPIPLVDEILLGLGTLLLANWKNRKNPTVIDSDGAQR' A
#
# COMPACT_ATOMS: atom_id res chain seq x y z
N MET A 1 0.97 14.25 -11.38
CA MET A 1 -0.33 14.44 -12.07
C MET A 1 -1.01 13.09 -12.09
N ALA A 2 -1.94 12.81 -11.16
CA ALA A 2 -2.58 11.50 -11.16
C ALA A 2 -3.52 11.44 -12.38
N THR A 3 -3.17 10.65 -13.37
CA THR A 3 -4.06 10.39 -14.50
C THR A 3 -5.34 9.75 -13.95
N PRO A 4 -6.52 10.26 -14.32
CA PRO A 4 -7.79 9.78 -13.76
C PRO A 4 -8.04 8.28 -14.00
N LEU A 5 -7.30 7.69 -14.95
CA LEU A 5 -7.31 6.25 -15.25
C LEU A 5 -6.68 5.37 -14.17
N LEU A 6 -5.72 5.90 -13.39
CA LEU A 6 -5.02 5.12 -12.34
C LEU A 6 -5.78 5.10 -11.01
N LEU A 7 -6.71 6.04 -10.83
CA LEU A 7 -7.51 6.17 -9.60
C LEU A 7 -8.29 4.89 -9.23
N PRO A 8 -9.03 4.22 -10.13
CA PRO A 8 -9.73 2.98 -9.79
C PRO A 8 -8.77 1.87 -9.34
N LEU A 9 -7.60 1.75 -9.98
CA LEU A 9 -6.58 0.76 -9.62
C LEU A 9 -6.00 1.04 -8.23
N LEU A 10 -5.63 2.29 -7.93
CA LEU A 10 -5.11 2.68 -6.62
C LEU A 10 -6.16 2.53 -5.51
N ASN A 11 -7.43 2.81 -5.82
CA ASN A 11 -8.52 2.67 -4.86
C ASN A 11 -8.82 1.20 -4.55
N TRP A 12 -8.66 0.32 -5.55
CA TRP A 12 -8.66 -1.13 -5.35
C TRP A 12 -7.44 -1.58 -4.51
N ALA A 13 -6.23 -1.14 -4.86
CA ALA A 13 -5.00 -1.47 -4.15
C ALA A 13 -5.06 -1.10 -2.66
N ARG A 14 -5.69 0.03 -2.32
CA ARG A 14 -5.90 0.47 -0.93
C ARG A 14 -6.70 -0.52 -0.08
N LYS A 15 -7.58 -1.33 -0.68
CA LYS A 15 -8.38 -2.34 0.03
C LYS A 15 -7.59 -3.63 0.34
N LEU A 16 -6.40 -3.83 -0.25
CA LEU A 16 -5.61 -5.03 -0.04
C LEU A 16 -4.90 -5.01 1.33
N ARG A 17 -4.82 -6.19 1.98
CA ARG A 17 -4.04 -6.37 3.21
C ARG A 17 -2.55 -6.15 2.96
N TYR A 18 -1.87 -5.66 3.99
CA TYR A 18 -0.45 -5.28 3.98
C TYR A 18 0.52 -6.28 3.30
N PRO A 19 0.47 -7.60 3.56
CA PRO A 19 1.38 -8.53 2.89
C PRO A 19 1.10 -8.70 1.39
N THR A 20 -0.16 -8.55 0.95
CA THR A 20 -0.52 -8.70 -0.47
C THR A 20 -0.10 -7.46 -1.26
N LEU A 21 -0.34 -6.26 -0.71
CA LEU A 21 0.07 -5.01 -1.33
C LEU A 21 1.59 -4.98 -1.56
N PHE A 22 2.37 -5.37 -0.55
CA PHE A 22 3.83 -5.47 -0.66
C PHE A 22 4.29 -6.40 -1.78
N LYS A 23 3.70 -7.59 -1.89
CA LYS A 23 4.04 -8.57 -2.94
C LYS A 23 3.77 -8.02 -4.34
N ILE A 24 2.63 -7.35 -4.53
CA ILE A 24 2.28 -6.77 -5.83
C ILE A 24 3.26 -5.66 -6.20
N THR A 25 3.55 -4.74 -5.27
CA THR A 25 4.52 -3.67 -5.50
C THR A 25 5.91 -4.22 -5.81
N ALA A 26 6.38 -5.22 -5.04
CA ALA A 26 7.69 -5.83 -5.23
C ALA A 26 7.81 -6.60 -6.56
N ALA A 27 6.76 -7.34 -6.94
CA ALA A 27 6.72 -8.06 -8.21
C ALA A 27 6.75 -7.09 -9.39
N LEU A 28 5.93 -6.02 -9.34
CA LEU A 28 5.92 -5.00 -10.38
C LEU A 28 7.28 -4.30 -10.51
N PHE A 29 7.92 -3.98 -9.37
CA PHE A 29 9.26 -3.39 -9.35
C PHE A 29 10.34 -4.31 -9.94
N ALA A 30 10.31 -5.60 -9.61
CA ALA A 30 11.22 -6.56 -10.20
C ALA A 30 11.04 -6.62 -11.73
N ILE A 31 9.79 -6.69 -12.20
CA ILE A 31 9.49 -6.73 -13.65
C ILE A 31 10.05 -5.50 -14.36
N THR A 32 9.82 -4.29 -13.81
CA THR A 32 10.39 -3.03 -14.32
C THR A 32 11.92 -3.02 -14.34
N LEU A 33 12.58 -3.72 -13.40
CA LEU A 33 14.05 -3.77 -13.35
C LEU A 33 14.64 -4.67 -14.45
N PHE A 34 13.95 -5.77 -14.78
CA PHE A 34 14.42 -6.77 -15.74
C PHE A 34 13.96 -6.49 -17.18
N ILE A 35 12.85 -5.78 -17.36
CA ILE A 35 12.29 -5.42 -18.65
C ILE A 35 12.43 -3.90 -18.81
N PRO A 36 13.35 -3.39 -19.67
CA PRO A 36 13.44 -1.97 -19.94
C PRO A 36 12.09 -1.48 -20.51
N ASP A 37 11.46 -0.56 -19.79
CA ASP A 37 10.02 -0.34 -19.90
C ASP A 37 9.64 0.49 -21.15
N PRO A 38 8.80 -0.04 -22.06
CA PRO A 38 8.27 0.73 -23.17
C PRO A 38 6.92 1.40 -22.86
N ILE A 39 6.33 1.15 -21.68
CA ILE A 39 4.97 1.55 -21.37
C ILE A 39 4.97 2.84 -20.53
N PRO A 40 4.50 3.97 -21.09
CA PRO A 40 4.26 5.16 -20.26
C PRO A 40 3.17 4.82 -19.22
N LEU A 41 3.36 5.25 -17.97
CA LEU A 41 2.48 5.08 -16.78
C LEU A 41 2.90 4.04 -15.74
N VAL A 42 3.87 3.16 -16.03
CA VAL A 42 4.29 2.13 -15.06
C VAL A 42 4.92 2.77 -13.83
N ASP A 43 5.80 3.76 -14.03
CA ASP A 43 6.46 4.47 -12.95
C ASP A 43 5.47 5.18 -12.00
N GLU A 44 4.38 5.78 -12.51
CA GLU A 44 3.34 6.38 -11.67
C GLU A 44 2.56 5.34 -10.85
N ILE A 45 2.25 4.18 -11.43
CA ILE A 45 1.62 3.08 -10.70
C ILE A 45 2.56 2.61 -9.59
N LEU A 46 3.84 2.46 -9.92
CA LEU A 46 4.85 1.97 -9.00
C LEU A 46 5.05 2.91 -7.80
N LEU A 47 5.12 4.22 -8.07
CA LEU A 47 5.16 5.26 -7.04
C LEU A 47 3.86 5.32 -6.23
N GLY A 48 2.70 5.18 -6.87
CA GLY A 48 1.40 5.14 -6.20
C GLY A 48 1.25 3.95 -5.25
N LEU A 49 1.62 2.76 -5.72
CA LEU A 49 1.64 1.54 -4.91
C LEU A 49 2.68 1.62 -3.78
N GLY A 50 3.88 2.15 -4.05
CA GLY A 50 4.92 2.38 -3.04
C GLY A 50 4.47 3.33 -1.94
N THR A 51 3.75 4.39 -2.30
CA THR A 51 3.18 5.34 -1.32
C THR A 51 2.11 4.68 -0.45
N LEU A 52 1.22 3.88 -1.04
CA LEU A 52 0.20 3.11 -0.29
C LEU A 52 0.85 2.10 0.65
N LEU A 53 1.93 1.43 0.21
CA LEU A 53 2.70 0.52 1.02
C LEU A 53 3.32 1.23 2.23
N LEU A 54 3.93 2.40 2.02
CA LEU A 54 4.53 3.19 3.10
C LEU A 54 3.46 3.71 4.08
N ALA A 55 2.33 4.20 3.57
CA ALA A 55 1.22 4.69 4.38
C ALA A 55 0.64 3.63 5.32
N ASN A 56 0.65 2.37 4.92
CA ASN A 56 0.05 1.27 5.68
C ASN A 56 1.07 0.60 6.64
N TRP A 57 2.36 1.01 6.64
CA TRP A 57 3.44 0.45 7.49
C TRP A 57 3.17 0.62 8.99
N LYS A 58 2.53 1.71 9.38
CA LYS A 58 2.39 2.09 10.78
C LYS A 58 1.17 1.48 11.49
N ASN A 59 0.24 0.82 10.80
CA ASN A 59 -1.04 0.43 11.38
C ASN A 59 -1.00 -0.82 12.30
N ARG A 60 0.16 -1.14 12.88
CA ARG A 60 0.35 -2.25 13.84
C ARG A 60 0.29 -1.82 15.31
N LYS A 61 -0.28 -0.66 15.62
CA LYS A 61 -0.58 -0.30 17.00
C LYS A 61 -2.08 -0.41 17.18
N ASN A 62 -2.54 -1.62 17.52
CA ASN A 62 -3.77 -1.75 18.30
C ASN A 62 -3.54 -0.86 19.54
N PRO A 63 -4.32 0.21 19.77
CA PRO A 63 -4.38 0.76 21.09
C PRO A 63 -4.98 -0.36 21.92
N THR A 64 -4.14 -1.05 22.70
CA THR A 64 -4.62 -1.86 23.81
C THR A 64 -5.52 -0.94 24.62
N VAL A 65 -6.83 -1.15 24.49
CA VAL A 65 -7.82 -0.59 25.38
C VAL A 65 -7.40 -1.12 26.74
N ILE A 66 -6.81 -0.24 27.55
CA ILE A 66 -6.58 -0.55 28.95
C ILE A 66 -7.97 -0.47 29.55
N ASP A 67 -8.63 -1.62 29.65
CA ASP A 67 -9.82 -1.76 30.47
C ASP A 67 -9.40 -1.46 31.91
N SER A 68 -9.62 -0.22 32.33
CA SER A 68 -9.53 0.19 33.72
C SER A 68 -10.78 -0.31 34.45
N ASP A 69 -10.92 -1.64 34.57
CA ASP A 69 -12.00 -2.32 35.30
C ASP A 69 -11.51 -2.81 36.68
N GLY A 70 -10.86 -1.93 37.44
CA GLY A 70 -10.22 -2.29 38.71
C GLY A 70 -10.35 -1.29 39.86
N ALA A 71 -11.01 -0.14 39.68
CA ALA A 71 -11.16 0.87 40.72
C ALA A 71 -12.61 0.98 41.24
N GLN A 72 -13.24 -0.18 41.46
CA GLN A 72 -14.36 -0.30 42.40
C GLN A 72 -14.06 -1.47 43.34
N ARG A 73 -13.52 -1.18 44.52
CA ARG A 73 -13.79 -1.86 45.81
C ARG A 73 -12.93 -1.29 46.93
#